data_AF-A0A3G8RA99-F1
#
_entry.id   AF-A0A3G8RA99-F1
#
_cell.length_a   1.000
_cell.length_b   1.000
_cell.length_c   1.000
_cell.angle_alpha   90.00
_cell.angle_beta   90.00
_cell.angle_gamma   90.00
#
_symmetry.space_group_name_H-M   'P 1'
#
loop_
_entity.id
_entity.type
_entity.pdbx_description
1 polymer ?
#
loop_
_entity_poly.entity_id
_entity_poly.type
_entity_poly.pdbx_seq_one_letter_code
_entity_poly.pdbx_strand_id
1 'polypeptide(L)'
;MKCISVYTDNFEAFSDIFEQIVTTEFAENEERELEGITVSHSGDVPEHYLERMSQKPEVVVMKDKSRGITILQHGQVFEILLPVLETAAN
;
A
#
# COMPACT_ATOMS: atom_id res chain seq x y z
N MET A 1 2.11 -1.45 10.95
CA MET A 1 2.65 -1.24 9.57
C MET A 1 1.70 -0.27 8.91
N LYS A 2 2.21 0.80 8.31
CA LYS A 2 1.34 1.77 7.62
C LYS A 2 0.75 1.08 6.38
N CYS A 3 -0.57 1.10 6.25
CA CYS A 3 -1.29 0.55 5.11
C CYS A 3 -1.94 1.67 4.31
N ILE A 4 -1.67 1.67 3.01
CA ILE A 4 -2.24 2.62 2.05
C ILE A 4 -3.04 1.83 1.03
N SER A 5 -4.34 2.06 0.98
CA SER A 5 -5.26 1.43 0.03
C SER A 5 -5.42 2.30 -1.21
N VAL A 6 -5.14 1.74 -2.37
CA VAL A 6 -5.21 2.41 -3.67
C VAL A 6 -6.28 1.73 -4.51
N TYR A 7 -7.34 2.46 -4.84
CA TYR A 7 -8.47 1.94 -5.60
C TYR A 7 -8.22 2.12 -7.10
N THR A 8 -7.54 1.15 -7.71
CA THR A 8 -7.26 1.13 -9.15
C THR A 8 -7.22 -0.31 -9.67
N ASP A 9 -7.73 -0.52 -10.88
CA ASP A 9 -7.60 -1.79 -11.61
C ASP A 9 -6.39 -1.80 -12.56
N ASN A 10 -5.75 -0.65 -12.77
CA ASN A 10 -4.62 -0.50 -13.69
C ASN A 10 -3.27 -0.49 -12.94
N PHE A 11 -2.48 -1.55 -13.17
CA PHE A 11 -1.14 -1.69 -12.59
C PHE A 11 -0.16 -0.60 -13.06
N GLU A 12 -0.28 -0.14 -14.31
CA GLU A 12 0.61 0.90 -14.85
C GLU A 12 0.36 2.21 -14.08
N ALA A 13 -0.89 2.62 -13.97
CA ALA A 13 -1.28 3.81 -13.22
C ALA A 13 -0.94 3.70 -11.72
N PHE A 14 -1.08 2.51 -11.12
CA PHE A 14 -0.57 2.25 -9.76
C PHE A 14 0.95 2.48 -9.68
N SER A 15 1.72 1.93 -10.62
CA SER A 15 3.18 2.06 -10.62
C SER A 15 3.63 3.51 -10.81
N ASP A 16 2.90 4.31 -11.58
CA ASP A 16 3.15 5.74 -11.76
C ASP A 16 2.94 6.52 -10.45
N ILE A 17 1.80 6.32 -9.77
CA ILE A 17 1.52 7.00 -8.50
C ILE A 17 2.22 6.38 -7.30
N PHE A 18 2.75 5.16 -7.40
CA PHE A 18 3.38 4.44 -6.28
C PHE A 18 4.53 5.23 -5.67
N GLU A 19 5.45 5.73 -6.50
CA GLU A 19 6.55 6.57 -6.00
C GLU A 19 6.01 7.85 -5.34
N GLN A 20 4.94 8.44 -5.90
CA GLN A 20 4.29 9.60 -5.32
C GLN A 20 3.66 9.27 -3.96
N ILE A 21 3.02 8.11 -3.81
CA ILE A 21 2.41 7.66 -2.57
C ILE A 21 3.47 7.41 -1.49
N VAL A 22 4.57 6.75 -1.86
CA VAL A 22 5.66 6.44 -0.92
C VAL A 22 6.41 7.70 -0.49
N THR A 23 6.51 8.71 -1.35
CA THR A 23 7.16 10.00 -1.04
C THR A 23 6.23 11.01 -0.39
N THR A 24 4.91 10.87 -0.55
CA THR A 24 3.91 11.73 0.05
C THR A 24 3.59 11.24 1.46
N GLU A 25 3.73 12.13 2.45
CA GLU A 25 3.19 11.87 3.77
C GLU A 25 1.69 12.08 3.76
N PHE A 26 0.92 11.01 3.96
CA PHE A 26 -0.51 11.06 4.22
C PHE A 26 -0.76 11.13 5.72
N ALA A 27 -1.73 11.94 6.14
CA ALA A 27 -2.24 11.86 7.50
C ALA A 27 -3.04 10.58 7.72
N GLU A 28 -3.13 10.12 8.96
CA GLU A 28 -3.95 8.95 9.30
C GLU A 28 -5.42 9.20 8.97
N ASN A 29 -6.07 8.26 8.28
CA ASN A 29 -7.44 8.39 7.76
C ASN A 29 -7.61 9.50 6.70
N GLU A 30 -6.52 9.92 6.05
CA GLU A 30 -6.61 10.82 4.90
C GLU A 30 -6.94 10.05 3.63
N GLU A 31 -7.93 10.53 2.89
CA GLU A 31 -8.24 10.10 1.53
C GLU A 31 -7.89 11.23 0.55
N ARG A 32 -7.23 10.87 -0.55
CA ARG A 32 -6.81 11.80 -1.58
C ARG A 32 -6.97 11.16 -2.95
N GLU A 33 -7.36 11.95 -3.92
CA GLU A 33 -7.35 11.55 -5.33
C GLU A 33 -6.02 11.94 -5.97
N LEU A 34 -5.27 10.96 -6.49
CA LEU A 34 -4.03 11.14 -7.25
C LEU A 34 -4.25 10.66 -8.67
N GLU A 35 -4.12 11.56 -9.66
CA GLU A 35 -4.27 11.23 -11.08
C GLU A 35 -5.62 10.53 -11.42
N GLY A 36 -6.68 10.83 -10.68
CA GLY A 36 -8.01 10.20 -10.82
C GLY A 36 -8.14 8.85 -10.11
N ILE A 37 -7.12 8.43 -9.35
CA ILE A 37 -7.12 7.23 -8.50
C ILE A 37 -7.35 7.64 -7.05
N THR A 38 -8.31 7.01 -6.40
CA THR A 38 -8.56 7.23 -4.97
C THR A 38 -7.52 6.47 -4.15
N VAL A 39 -6.79 7.21 -3.31
CA VAL A 39 -5.81 6.70 -2.37
C VAL A 39 -6.29 7.01 -0.97
N SER A 40 -6.36 6.00 -0.12
CA SER A 40 -6.83 6.12 1.26
C SER A 40 -5.79 5.55 2.21
N HIS A 41 -5.34 6.37 3.16
CA HIS A 41 -4.44 5.93 4.21
C HIS A 41 -5.23 5.23 5.32
N SER A 42 -5.30 3.91 5.23
CA SER A 42 -6.05 3.05 6.15
C SER A 42 -5.43 2.90 7.55
N GLY A 43 -4.27 3.52 7.79
CA GLY A 43 -3.64 3.54 9.11
C GLY A 43 -2.77 2.31 9.36
N ASP A 44 -2.60 1.95 10.64
CA ASP A 44 -1.84 0.77 11.02
C ASP A 44 -2.66 -0.51 10.89
N VAL A 45 -2.17 -1.44 10.07
CA VAL A 45 -2.73 -2.79 9.98
C VAL A 45 -1.94 -3.78 10.85
N PRO A 46 -2.63 -4.75 11.47
CA PRO A 46 -1.98 -5.78 12.27
C PRO A 46 -1.20 -6.77 11.39
N GLU A 47 -0.14 -7.38 11.93
CA GLU A 47 0.73 -8.32 11.19
C GLU A 47 -0.04 -9.52 10.62
N HIS A 48 -1.05 -10.02 11.34
CA HIS A 48 -1.89 -11.13 10.88
C HIS A 48 -2.79 -10.78 9.69
N TYR A 49 -2.95 -9.51 9.32
CA TYR A 49 -3.74 -9.10 8.15
C TYR A 49 -3.14 -9.67 6.86
N LEU A 50 -1.83 -9.54 6.71
CA LEU A 50 -1.08 -10.07 5.57
C LEU A 50 -1.22 -11.59 5.48
N GLU A 51 -1.10 -12.31 6.60
CA GLU A 51 -1.24 -13.76 6.63
C GLU A 51 -2.63 -14.20 6.18
N ARG A 52 -3.68 -13.49 6.61
CA ARG A 52 -5.06 -13.78 6.20
C ARG A 52 -5.30 -13.49 4.72
N MET A 53 -4.76 -12.40 4.20
CA MET A 53 -4.91 -12.04 2.79
C MET A 53 -4.11 -12.98 1.89
N SER A 54 -2.90 -13.37 2.28
CA SER A 54 -2.07 -14.33 1.53
C SER A 54 -2.66 -15.74 1.44
N GLN A 55 -3.61 -16.09 2.31
CA GLN A 55 -4.33 -17.36 2.23
C GLN A 55 -5.42 -17.36 1.14
N LYS A 56 -5.83 -16.18 0.65
CA LYS A 56 -6.86 -16.07 -0.37
C LYS A 56 -6.23 -16.25 -1.77
N PRO A 57 -6.76 -17.16 -2.61
CA PRO A 57 -6.22 -17.41 -3.95
C PRO A 57 -6.43 -16.23 -4.92
N GLU A 58 -7.39 -15.36 -4.64
CA GLU A 58 -7.68 -14.16 -5.43
C GLU A 58 -6.77 -12.96 -5.09
N VAL A 59 -5.95 -13.08 -4.04
CA VAL A 59 -5.06 -12.00 -3.59
C VAL A 59 -3.63 -12.32 -4.03
N VAL A 60 -3.02 -11.36 -4.71
CA VAL A 60 -1.61 -11.44 -5.10
C VAL A 60 -0.78 -10.65 -4.08
N VAL A 61 0.20 -11.31 -3.49
CA VAL A 61 1.13 -10.69 -2.54
C VAL A 61 2.46 -10.49 -3.24
N MET A 62 2.87 -9.25 -3.42
CA MET A 62 4.18 -8.87 -3.94
C MET A 62 5.01 -8.29 -2.80
N LYS A 63 6.25 -8.77 -2.63
CA LYS A 63 7.16 -8.25 -1.61
C LYS A 63 8.38 -7.66 -2.27
N ASP A 64 8.57 -6.37 -2.10
CA ASP A 64 9.79 -5.70 -2.52
C ASP A 64 10.86 -5.91 -1.43
N LYS A 65 11.80 -6.81 -1.71
CA LYS A 65 12.91 -7.10 -0.78
C LYS A 65 13.91 -5.95 -0.67
N SER A 66 13.98 -5.06 -1.66
CA SER A 66 14.94 -3.96 -1.69
C SER A 66 14.55 -2.88 -0.69
N ARG A 67 13.24 -2.62 -0.55
CA ARG A 67 12.69 -1.58 0.35
C ARG A 67 11.96 -2.16 1.56
N GLY A 68 11.75 -3.47 1.62
CA GLY A 68 11.00 -4.13 2.70
C GLY A 68 9.49 -3.89 2.63
N ILE A 69 8.97 -3.43 1.48
CA ILE A 69 7.57 -3.06 1.27
C ILE A 69 6.79 -4.30 0.84
N THR A 70 5.56 -4.44 1.31
CA THR A 70 4.63 -5.49 0.84
C THR A 70 3.46 -4.84 0.14
N ILE A 71 3.11 -5.31 -1.05
CA ILE A 71 1.99 -4.85 -1.86
C ILE A 71 1.00 -6.01 -1.97
N LEU A 72 -0.27 -5.76 -1.67
CA LEU A 72 -1.36 -6.69 -1.82
C LEU A 72 -2.27 -6.20 -2.93
N GLN A 73 -2.42 -7.00 -3.97
CA GLN A 73 -3.40 -6.74 -5.02
C GLN A 73 -4.59 -7.65 -4.80
N HIS A 74 -5.77 -7.06 -4.58
CA HIS A 74 -7.02 -7.80 -4.45
C HIS A 74 -8.08 -7.21 -5.40
N GLY A 75 -8.26 -7.84 -6.56
CA GLY A 75 -9.19 -7.36 -7.59
C GLY A 75 -8.79 -5.98 -8.14
N GLN A 76 -9.54 -4.94 -7.77
CA GLN A 76 -9.37 -3.55 -8.24
C GLN A 76 -8.81 -2.62 -7.15
N VAL A 77 -8.10 -3.19 -6.17
CA VAL A 77 -7.50 -2.45 -5.06
C VAL A 77 -6.09 -2.98 -4.80
N PHE A 78 -5.17 -2.05 -4.61
CA PHE A 78 -3.78 -2.30 -4.24
C PHE A 78 -3.51 -1.73 -2.86
N GLU A 79 -3.17 -2.57 -1.90
CA GLU A 79 -2.77 -2.14 -0.56
C GLU A 79 -1.25 -2.16 -0.44
N ILE A 80 -0.65 -1.03 -0.11
CA ILE A 80 0.78 -0.90 0.13
C ILE A 80 1.00 -0.93 1.64
N LEU A 81 1.64 -1.99 2.12
CA LEU A 81 2.12 -2.12 3.48
C LEU A 81 3.57 -1.64 3.53
N LEU A 82 3.72 -0.45 4.10
CA LEU A 82 5.00 0.12 4.42
C LEU A 82 5.41 -0.38 5.82
N PRO A 83 6.56 -1.03 5.98
CA PRO A 83 7.11 -1.24 7.31
C PRO A 83 7.28 0.15 7.92
N VAL A 84 6.84 0.33 9.17
CA VAL A 84 7.21 1.53 9.93
C VAL A 84 8.69 1.37 10.24
N LEU A 85 9.54 1.69 9.26
CA LEU A 85 10.87 2.16 9.56
C LEU A 85 10.61 3.48 10.28
N GLU A 86 10.65 3.45 11.61
CA GLU A 86 11.07 4.62 12.37
C GLU A 86 12.21 5.21 11.56
N THR A 87 11.99 6.41 11.02
CA THR A 87 13.02 7.17 10.34
C THR A 87 14.18 7.27 11.33
N ALA A 88 15.16 6.38 11.18
CA ALA A 88 16.49 6.59 11.71
C ALA A 88 17.08 7.73 10.87
N ALA A 89 16.57 8.93 11.12
CA ALA A 89 17.24 10.17 10.80
C ALA A 89 18.49 10.17 11.65
N ASN A 90 19.57 9.70 11.05
CA ASN A 90 20.92 9.80 11.58
C ASN A 90 21.52 11.15 11.14
#